data_AF-A0A8H7N939-F1
#
_entry.id   AF-A0A8H7N939-F1
#
_cell.length_a   1.000
_cell.length_b   1.000
_cell.length_c   1.000
_cell.angle_alpha   90.00
_cell.angle_beta   90.00
_cell.angle_gamma   90.00
#
_symmetry.space_group_name_H-M   'P 1'
#
loop_
_entity.id
_entity.type
_entity.pdbx_description
1 polymer ?
#
loop_
_entity_poly.entity_id
_entity_poly.type
_entity_poly.pdbx_seq_one_letter_code
_entity_poly.pdbx_strand_id
1 'polypeptide(L)'
;MAPTIKALFETYCRLCTRDSVLHPLSGSEFREVVGSLETLGLVNAVDGKNGSFITPQTPSKRGRKTTTVASGDDKRIASAVAEKDMESMVDGIGAGILRSILSGEALD
;
A
#
# COMPACT_ATOMS: atom_id res chain seq x y z
N MET A 1 1.17 -12.87 -6.58
CA MET A 1 0.72 -12.81 -5.16
C MET A 1 0.73 -11.34 -4.77
N ALA A 2 -0.29 -10.86 -4.05
CA ALA A 2 -0.35 -9.46 -3.64
C ALA A 2 0.77 -9.12 -2.63
N PRO A 3 1.47 -7.97 -2.79
CA PRO A 3 2.54 -7.56 -1.89
C PRO A 3 2.00 -7.12 -0.53
N THR A 4 2.85 -7.19 0.50
CA THR A 4 2.55 -6.62 1.83
C THR A 4 2.83 -5.11 1.83
N ILE A 5 2.21 -4.37 2.77
CA ILE A 5 2.49 -2.94 2.95
C ILE A 5 3.99 -2.69 3.19
N LYS A 6 4.64 -3.57 3.96
CA LYS A 6 6.10 -3.48 4.18
C LYS A 6 6.89 -3.56 2.88
N ALA A 7 6.58 -4.56 2.04
CA ALA A 7 7.28 -4.74 0.77
C ALA A 7 7.04 -3.56 -0.17
N LEU A 8 5.82 -3.00 -0.20
CA LEU A 8 5.50 -1.80 -0.97
C LEU A 8 6.30 -0.58 -0.48
N PHE A 9 6.40 -0.38 0.84
CA PHE A 9 7.16 0.72 1.41
C PHE A 9 8.66 0.63 1.09
N GLU A 10 9.25 -0.56 1.22
CA GLU A 10 10.65 -0.78 0.87
C GLU A 10 10.94 -0.46 -0.61
N THR A 11 10.07 -0.91 -1.52
CA THR A 11 10.17 -0.58 -2.95
C THR A 11 10.00 0.92 -3.19
N TYR A 12 9.04 1.57 -2.54
CA TYR A 12 8.84 3.02 -2.62
C TYR A 12 10.08 3.81 -2.17
N CYS A 13 10.70 3.44 -1.04
CA CYS A 13 11.92 4.10 -0.58
C CYS A 13 13.08 3.94 -1.57
N ARG A 14 13.23 2.75 -2.18
CA ARG A 14 14.25 2.51 -3.22
C ARG A 14 14.02 3.41 -4.43
N LEU A 15 12.78 3.52 -4.90
CA LEU A 15 12.40 4.39 -6.02
C LEU A 15 12.72 5.87 -5.74
N CYS A 16 12.38 6.36 -4.54
CA CYS A 16 12.69 7.73 -4.15
C CYS A 16 14.19 8.04 -4.12
N THR A 17 15.01 7.08 -3.68
CA THR A 17 16.44 7.27 -3.43
C THR A 17 17.32 7.01 -4.65
N ARG A 18 16.99 6.02 -5.49
CA ARG A 18 17.80 5.62 -6.64
C ARG A 18 17.92 6.74 -7.66
N ASP A 19 16.82 7.42 -7.93
CA ASP A 19 16.79 8.48 -8.95
C ASP A 19 16.89 9.89 -8.30
N SER A 20 17.00 9.98 -6.96
CA SER A 20 16.93 11.23 -6.17
C SER A 20 15.74 12.13 -6.55
N VAL A 21 14.67 11.51 -7.05
CA VAL A 21 13.55 12.24 -7.67
C VAL A 21 12.61 12.79 -6.60
N LEU A 22 12.48 12.10 -5.47
CA LEU A 22 11.54 12.44 -4.39
C LEU A 22 12.14 12.17 -3.02
N HIS A 23 11.68 12.90 -2.01
CA HIS A 23 11.96 12.57 -0.62
C HIS A 23 11.05 11.41 -0.17
N PRO A 24 11.60 10.32 0.39
CA PRO A 24 10.77 9.21 0.88
C PRO A 24 10.00 9.63 2.13
N LEU A 25 8.69 9.37 2.13
CA LEU A 25 7.83 9.50 3.31
C LEU A 25 8.31 8.60 4.46
N SER A 26 7.99 9.00 5.68
CA SER A 26 8.07 8.12 6.85
C SER A 26 7.08 6.95 6.73
N GLY A 27 7.34 5.87 7.46
CA GLY A 27 6.45 4.71 7.47
C GLY A 27 5.03 5.03 7.93
N SER A 28 4.84 6.02 8.81
CA SER A 28 3.51 6.49 9.24
C SER A 28 2.77 7.25 8.13
N GLU A 29 3.45 8.19 7.46
CA GLU A 29 2.86 8.96 6.37
C GLU A 29 2.49 8.06 5.19
N PHE A 30 3.35 7.10 4.87
CA PHE A 30 3.05 6.11 3.83
C PHE A 30 1.79 5.30 4.14
N ARG A 31 1.63 4.82 5.39
CA ARG A 31 0.43 4.08 5.82
C ARG A 31 -0.83 4.94 5.78
N GLU A 32 -0.74 6.24 6.08
CA GLU A 32 -1.85 7.18 5.98
C GLU A 32 -2.33 7.35 4.53
N VAL A 33 -1.39 7.49 3.59
CA VAL A 33 -1.68 7.54 2.15
C VAL A 33 -2.37 6.25 1.69
N VAL A 34 -1.84 5.09 2.09
CA VAL A 34 -2.44 3.79 1.77
C VAL A 34 -3.87 3.66 2.33
N GLY A 35 -4.11 4.12 3.56
CA GLY A 35 -5.45 4.12 4.17
C GLY A 35 -6.44 5.05 3.44
N SER A 36 -5.96 6.18 2.93
CA SER A 36 -6.77 7.10 2.12
C SER A 36 -7.10 6.49 0.76
N LEU A 37 -6.14 5.83 0.10
CA LEU A 37 -6.37 5.11 -1.17
C LEU A 37 -7.37 3.94 -0.98
N GLU A 38 -7.32 3.26 0.16
CA GLU A 38 -8.27 2.20 0.51
C GLU A 38 -9.68 2.77 0.72
N THR A 39 -9.80 3.92 1.40
CA THR A 39 -11.09 4.60 1.60
C THR A 39 -11.73 5.01 0.27
N LEU A 40 -10.91 5.41 -0.71
CA LEU A 40 -11.35 5.74 -2.07
C LEU A 40 -11.61 4.50 -2.95
N GLY A 41 -11.32 3.29 -2.45
CA GLY A 41 -11.50 2.03 -3.17
C GLY A 41 -10.49 1.79 -4.29
N LEU A 42 -9.41 2.57 -4.35
CA LEU A 42 -8.35 2.43 -5.37
C LEU A 42 -7.41 1.26 -5.06
N VAL A 43 -7.30 0.90 -3.79
CA VAL A 43 -6.57 -0.29 -3.33
C VAL A 43 -7.43 -1.06 -2.34
N ASN A 44 -7.25 -2.38 -2.30
CA ASN A 44 -8.06 -3.27 -1.46
C ASN A 44 -7.20 -4.23 -0.67
N ALA A 45 -7.57 -4.48 0.58
CA ALA A 45 -7.00 -5.56 1.38
C ALA A 45 -7.33 -6.92 0.76
N VAL A 46 -6.33 -7.75 0.49
CA VAL A 46 -6.51 -9.06 -0.17
C VAL A 46 -6.45 -10.24 0.80
N ASP A 47 -5.99 -10.02 2.03
CA ASP A 47 -6.01 -11.06 3.07
C ASP A 47 -7.36 -11.07 3.80
N GLY A 48 -8.14 -12.12 3.54
CA GLY A 48 -9.47 -12.36 4.12
C GLY A 48 -9.50 -12.60 5.64
N LYS A 49 -8.37 -12.48 6.35
CA LYS A 49 -8.32 -12.55 7.81
C LYS A 49 -8.69 -11.24 8.50
N ASN A 50 -8.71 -10.13 7.76
CA ASN A 50 -9.04 -8.79 8.27
C ASN A 50 -10.09 -8.06 7.40
N GLY A 51 -10.82 -8.78 6.56
CA GLY A 51 -11.89 -8.22 5.73
C GLY A 51 -12.98 -7.57 6.58
N SER A 52 -12.98 -6.24 6.60
CA SER A 52 -14.17 -5.37 6.58
C SER A 52 -15.44 -5.89 7.29
N PHE A 53 -15.34 -6.19 8.57
CA PHE A 53 -16.41 -5.96 9.55
C PHE A 53 -15.75 -6.06 10.91
N ILE A 54 -15.62 -4.92 11.61
CA ILE A 54 -15.36 -4.95 13.05
C ILE A 54 -16.61 -5.61 13.65
N THR A 55 -16.56 -6.93 13.80
CA THR A 55 -17.56 -7.64 14.60
C THR A 55 -17.45 -7.03 16.01
N PRO A 56 -18.52 -6.44 16.56
CA PRO A 56 -18.47 -5.97 17.94
C PRO A 56 -18.20 -7.17 18.82
N GLN A 57 -16.97 -7.29 19.33
CA GLN A 57 -16.61 -8.32 20.29
C GLN A 57 -17.46 -8.09 21.54
N THR A 58 -18.48 -8.91 21.73
CA THR A 58 -19.20 -8.99 22.99
C THR A 58 -18.23 -9.48 24.07
N PRO A 59 -18.15 -8.83 25.23
CA PRO A 59 -17.16 -9.13 26.24
C PRO A 59 -17.59 -10.35 27.05
N SER A 60 -17.55 -11.54 26.44
CA SER A 60 -17.89 -12.77 27.15
C SER A 60 -17.13 -13.95 26.58
N LYS A 61 -15.83 -14.02 26.87
CA LYS A 61 -15.17 -15.19 27.45
C LYS A 61 -13.66 -14.98 27.57
N ARG A 62 -13.24 -15.06 28.83
CA ARG A 62 -11.88 -15.16 29.34
C ARG A 62 -11.08 -16.23 28.57
N GLY A 63 -10.01 -15.83 27.91
CA GLY A 63 -9.09 -16.73 27.22
C GLY A 63 -7.90 -15.97 26.65
N ARG A 64 -6.86 -15.77 27.47
CA ARG A 64 -5.58 -15.15 27.11
C ARG A 64 -4.96 -15.89 25.92
N LYS A 65 -5.17 -15.40 24.72
CA LYS A 65 -4.29 -15.62 23.58
C LYS A 65 -3.83 -14.25 23.16
N THR A 66 -2.53 -14.00 23.31
CA THR A 66 -1.83 -12.87 22.70
C THR A 66 -2.02 -13.01 21.19
N THR A 67 -3.13 -12.51 20.66
CA THR A 67 -3.19 -12.09 19.27
C THR A 67 -2.22 -10.95 19.21
N THR A 68 -0.97 -11.27 18.85
CA THR A 68 -0.05 -10.32 18.28
C THR A 68 -0.87 -9.47 17.33
N VAL A 69 -1.09 -8.21 17.70
CA VAL A 69 -1.62 -7.19 16.81
C VAL A 69 -0.77 -7.31 15.55
N ALA A 70 -1.30 -7.97 14.52
CA ALA A 70 -0.59 -8.14 13.28
C ALA A 70 -0.28 -6.71 12.83
N SER A 71 1.01 -6.37 12.75
CA SER A 71 1.41 -5.04 12.33
C SER A 71 0.72 -4.79 11.00
N GLY A 72 0.12 -3.60 10.81
CA GLY A 72 -0.55 -3.27 9.55
C GLY A 72 0.36 -3.51 8.33
N ASP A 73 1.67 -3.54 8.54
CA ASP A 73 2.71 -3.89 7.60
C ASP A 73 2.57 -5.27 6.92
N ASP A 74 2.03 -6.27 7.63
CA ASP A 74 1.83 -7.63 7.11
C ASP A 74 0.58 -7.74 6.22
N LYS A 75 -0.29 -6.71 6.24
CA LYS A 75 -1.48 -6.63 5.40
C LYS A 75 -1.06 -6.66 3.93
N ARG A 76 -1.72 -7.53 3.16
CA ARG A 76 -1.57 -7.57 1.70
C ARG A 76 -2.55 -6.66 1.01
N ILE A 77 -2.10 -5.97 -0.04
CA ILE A 77 -2.90 -5.01 -0.78
C ILE A 77 -2.87 -5.30 -2.28
N ALA A 78 -4.00 -5.15 -2.96
CA ALA A 78 -4.17 -5.24 -4.39
C ALA A 78 -4.66 -3.89 -4.95
N SER A 79 -4.21 -3.56 -6.17
CA SER A 79 -4.75 -2.41 -6.92
C SER A 79 -6.14 -2.75 -7.47
N ALA A 80 -7.06 -1.79 -7.40
CA ALA A 80 -8.33 -1.84 -8.14
C ALA A 80 -8.21 -1.22 -9.55
N VAL A 81 -7.07 -0.62 -9.86
CA VAL A 81 -6.80 0.12 -11.09
C VAL A 81 -5.90 -0.72 -12.00
N ALA A 82 -6.26 -0.79 -13.29
CA ALA A 82 -5.45 -1.45 -14.31
C ALA A 82 -4.27 -0.56 -14.75
N GLU A 83 -3.18 -1.18 -15.17
CA GLU A 83 -1.97 -0.48 -15.64
C GLU A 83 -2.26 0.51 -16.79
N LYS A 84 -3.10 0.10 -17.76
CA LYS A 84 -3.51 0.95 -18.88
C LYS A 84 -4.25 2.23 -18.43
N ASP A 85 -5.09 2.11 -17.41
CA ASP A 85 -5.79 3.27 -16.86
C ASP A 85 -4.78 4.23 -16.22
N MET A 86 -3.79 3.69 -15.52
CA MET A 86 -2.70 4.46 -14.92
C MET A 86 -1.87 5.18 -15.98
N GLU A 87 -1.46 4.51 -17.06
CA GLU A 87 -0.73 5.13 -18.19
C GLU A 87 -1.47 6.31 -18.80
N SER A 88 -2.79 6.19 -18.94
CA SER A 88 -3.64 7.25 -19.52
C SER A 88 -3.74 8.50 -18.64
N MET A 89 -3.47 8.36 -17.34
CA MET A 89 -3.53 9.44 -16.36
C MET A 89 -2.19 10.17 -16.17
N VAL A 90 -1.09 9.60 -16.67
CA VAL A 90 0.25 10.19 -16.51
C VAL A 90 0.47 11.28 -17.57
N ASP A 91 -0.07 12.47 -17.31
CA ASP A 91 0.13 13.67 -18.11
C ASP A 91 0.54 14.88 -17.24
N GLY A 92 1.21 15.85 -17.84
CA GLY A 92 1.62 17.10 -17.18
C GLY A 92 3.01 17.07 -16.51
N ILE A 93 3.19 17.98 -15.55
CA ILE A 93 4.48 18.21 -14.89
C ILE A 93 4.80 17.01 -13.98
N GLY A 94 5.93 16.36 -14.25
CA GLY A 94 6.32 15.12 -13.55
C GLY A 94 5.86 13.84 -14.24
N ALA A 95 5.17 13.93 -15.40
CA ALA A 95 4.77 12.76 -16.16
C ALA A 95 5.96 11.85 -16.56
N GLY A 96 7.13 12.44 -16.85
CA GLY A 96 8.35 11.67 -17.14
C GLY A 96 8.79 10.77 -15.98
N ILE A 97 8.68 11.27 -14.74
CA ILE A 97 9.01 10.52 -13.53
C ILE A 97 8.01 9.37 -13.35
N LEU A 98 6.72 9.68 -13.44
CA LEU A 98 5.66 8.68 -13.26
C LEU A 98 5.70 7.59 -14.35
N ARG A 99 6.03 7.94 -15.60
CA ARG A 99 6.24 6.96 -16.68
C ARG A 99 7.45 6.07 -16.42
N SER A 100 8.56 6.64 -15.95
CA SER A 100 9.75 5.86 -15.59
C SER A 100 9.46 4.87 -14.46
N ILE A 101 8.73 5.31 -13.42
CA ILE A 101 8.28 4.44 -12.32
C ILE A 101 7.37 3.32 -12.85
N LEU A 102 6.40 3.65 -13.70
CA LEU A 102 5.43 2.68 -14.24
C LEU A 102 6.07 1.65 -15.16
N SER A 103 7.05 2.05 -15.96
CA SER A 103 7.80 1.16 -16.87
C SER A 103 8.69 0.14 -16.16
N GLY A 104 8.91 0.29 -14.85
CA GLY A 104 9.80 -0.59 -14.09
C GLY A 104 11.30 -0.40 -14.38
N GLU A 105 11.68 0.49 -15.31
CA GLU A 105 13.08 0.94 -15.45
C GLU A 105 13.62 1.55 -14.15
N ALA A 106 12.70 2.00 -13.29
CA ALA A 106 12.93 2.48 -11.94
C ALA A 106 13.30 1.37 -10.91
N LEU A 107 13.09 0.09 -11.24
CA LEU A 107 13.09 -1.04 -10.30
C LEU A 107 14.21 -2.08 -10.50
N ASP A 108 14.97 -2.00 -11.60
CA ASP A 108 16.12 -2.88 -11.91
C ASP A 108 17.44 -2.37 -11.29
#